data_AF-A0A268P3K1-F1
#
_entry.id   AF-A0A268P3K1-F1
#
_cell.length_a   1.000
_cell.length_b   1.000
_cell.length_c   1.000
_cell.angle_alpha   90.00
_cell.angle_beta   90.00
_cell.angle_gamma   90.00
#
_symmetry.space_group_name_H-M   'P 1'
#
loop_
_entity.id
_entity.type
_entity.pdbx_description
1 polymer ?
#
loop_
_entity_poly.entity_id
_entity_poly.type
_entity_poly.pdbx_seq_one_letter_code
_entity_poly.pdbx_strand_id
1 'polypeptide(L)' 'MQVGTIVCQHCNEAVEHFEGEKVSRLYAVSSCSRCQQQTTETLANK' A
#
# COMPACT_ATOMS: atom_id res chain seq x y z
N MET A 1 23.17 3.50 4.89
CA MET A 1 21.85 2.97 5.26
C MET A 1 20.87 3.47 4.22
N GLN A 2 20.19 2.60 3.49
CA GLN A 2 19.18 2.98 2.49
C GLN A 2 17.79 2.66 3.06
N VAL A 3 16.81 3.51 2.76
CA VAL A 3 15.42 3.33 3.14
C VAL A 3 14.64 2.93 1.89
N GLY A 4 13.97 1.79 1.96
CA GLY A 4 12.97 1.36 1.01
C GLY A 4 11.57 1.82 1.40
N THR A 5 10.68 1.88 0.42
CA THR A 5 9.28 2.28 0.62
C THR A 5 8.34 1.21 0.09
N ILE A 6 7.34 0.85 0.88
CA ILE A 6 6.22 0.02 0.44
C ILE A 6 5.18 0.97 -0.14
N VAL A 7 4.78 0.73 -1.39
CA VAL A 7 3.76 1.51 -2.11
C VAL A 7 2.56 0.64 -2.45
N CYS A 8 1.36 1.20 -2.48
CA CYS A 8 0.17 0.47 -2.91
C CYS A 8 0.21 0.26 -4.43
N GLN A 9 -0.07 -0.96 -4.89
CA GLN A 9 -0.13 -1.26 -6.33
C GLN A 9 -1.31 -0.58 -7.04
N HIS A 10 -2.36 -0.23 -6.31
CA HIS A 10 -3.60 0.33 -6.88
C HIS A 10 -3.61 1.85 -6.95
N CYS A 11 -3.24 2.54 -5.87
CA CYS A 11 -3.26 4.01 -5.80
C CYS A 11 -1.86 4.65 -5.82
N ASN A 12 -0.79 3.83 -5.83
CA ASN A 12 0.60 4.26 -5.85
C ASN A 12 1.02 5.15 -4.66
N GLU A 13 0.22 5.20 -3.59
CA GLU A 13 0.59 5.88 -2.36
C GLU A 13 1.58 5.07 -1.51
N ALA A 14 2.46 5.78 -0.80
CA ALA A 14 3.34 5.18 0.19
C ALA A 14 2.54 4.68 1.40
N VAL A 15 2.75 3.41 1.74
CA VAL A 15 2.11 2.73 2.86
C VAL A 15 3.04 2.72 4.07
N GLU A 16 4.30 2.36 3.88
CA GLU A 16 5.28 2.24 4.96
C GLU A 16 6.72 2.42 4.44
N HIS A 17 7.66 2.75 5.34
CA HIS A 17 9.09 2.79 5.04
C HIS A 17 9.81 1.69 5.81
N PHE A 18 10.79 1.04 5.18
CA PHE A 18 11.60 -0.02 5.78
C PHE A 18 13.08 0.22 5.47
N GLU A 19 13.99 -0.29 6.29
CA GLU A 19 15.41 -0.23 5.97
C GLU A 19 15.76 -1.36 4.99
N GLY A 20 16.27 -0.99 3.82
CA GLY A 20 16.55 -1.93 2.73
C GLY A 20 17.83 -1.56 2.01
N GLU A 21 18.81 -2.49 1.99
CA GLU A 21 20.12 -2.23 1.39
C GLU A 21 20.14 -2.34 -0.15
N LYS A 22 19.21 -3.13 -0.73
CA LYS A 22 19.14 -3.37 -2.19
C LYS A 22 17.76 -3.14 -2.80
N VAL A 23 16.72 -3.13 -1.97
CA VAL A 23 15.33 -2.96 -2.41
C VAL A 23 14.82 -1.63 -1.91
N SER A 24 14.57 -0.73 -2.85
CA SER A 24 14.09 0.63 -2.56
C SER A 24 12.57 0.77 -2.70
N ARG A 25 11.89 -0.15 -3.42
CA ARG A 25 10.43 -0.12 -3.59
C ARG A 25 9.82 -1.52 -3.58
N LEU A 26 8.78 -1.69 -2.78
CA LEU A 26 7.93 -2.88 -2.75
C LEU A 26 6.48 -2.47 -3.06
N TYR A 27 5.72 -3.32 -3.74
CA TYR A 27 4.32 -3.05 -4.08
C TYR A 27 3.38 -3.95 -3.27
N ALA A 28 2.50 -3.33 -2.47
CA ALA A 28 1.49 -4.02 -1.68
C ALA A 28 0.13 -4.01 -2.41
N VAL A 29 -0.53 -5.18 -2.42
CA VAL A 29 -1.79 -5.38 -3.15
C VAL A 29 -3.02 -5.06 -2.27
N SER A 30 -2.99 -5.31 -0.96
CA SER A 30 -4.22 -5.27 -0.13
C SER A 30 -4.15 -4.42 1.15
N SER A 31 -2.99 -3.93 1.56
CA SER A 31 -2.80 -3.25 2.86
C SER A 31 -2.95 -1.72 2.81
N CYS A 32 -3.49 -1.16 1.72
CA CYS A 32 -3.73 0.27 1.63
C CYS A 32 -5.09 0.63 2.22
N SER A 33 -5.11 1.33 3.35
CA SER A 33 -6.34 1.77 4.03
C SER A 33 -7.26 2.59 3.13
N ARG A 34 -6.69 3.40 2.22
CA ARG A 34 -7.47 4.19 1.24
C ARG A 34 -8.19 3.32 0.21
N CYS A 35 -7.53 2.27 -0.28
CA CYS A 35 -8.16 1.33 -1.23
C CYS A 35 -9.12 0.38 -0.52
N GLN A 36 -8.86 0.04 0.75
CA GLN A 36 -9.71 -0.85 1.53
C GLN A 36 -11.08 -0.22 1.82
N GLN A 37 -11.12 1.10 2.04
CA GLN A 37 -12.36 1.86 2.22
C GLN A 37 -13.27 1.81 0.99
N GLN A 38 -12.71 1.72 -0.22
CA GLN A 38 -13.51 1.65 -1.47
C GLN A 38 -14.24 0.30 -1.64
N THR A 39 -13.79 -0.77 -1.00
CA THR A 39 -14.41 -2.09 -1.15
C THR A 39 -15.56 -2.30 -0.17
N THR A 40 -15.56 -1.61 0.98
CA THR A 40 -16.56 -1.83 2.04
C THR A 40 -17.87 -1.09 1.78
N GLU A 41 -17.86 0.03 1.06
CA GLU A 41 -19.08 0.80 0.75
C GLU A 41 -19.98 0.12 -0.29
N THR A 42 -19.46 -0.78 -1.11
CA THR A 42 -20.25 -1.48 -2.15
C THR A 42 -21.06 -2.68 -1.61
N LEU A 43 -20.80 -3.13 -0.38
CA LEU A 43 -21.48 -4.28 0.25
C LEU A 43 -22.45 -3.90 1.37
N ALA A 44 -22.52 -2.63 1.77
CA ALA A 44 -23.44 -2.13 2.79
C ALA A 44 -24.79 -1.62 2.21
N ASN A 45 -25.00 -1.73 0.90
CA ASN A 45 -26.27 -1.38 0.23
C ASN A 45 -26.78 -2.53 -0.65
N LYS A 46 -26.95 -3.73 -0.07
CA LYS A 46 -27.70 -4.82 -0.69
C LYS A 46 -28.59 -5.53 0.31
#